data_AF-A0A6G3MHM7-F1
#
_entry.id   AF-A0A6G3MHM7-F1
#
_cell.length_a   1.000
_cell.length_b   1.000
_cell.length_c   1.000
_cell.angle_alpha   90.00
_cell.angle_beta   90.00
_cell.angle_gamma   90.00
#
_symmetry.space_group_name_H-M   'P 1'
#
loop_
_entity.id
_entity.type
_entity.pdbx_description
1 polymer ?
#
loop_
_entity_poly.entity_id
_entity_poly.type
_entity_poly.pdbx_seq_one_letter_code
_entity_poly.pdbx_strand_id
1 'polypeptide(L)'
;LHKSQSCVDEQEAKYGEKLANLRKALEIFNEYEKNNTDAQIKKMGQDLRKLVSTAEQENDLIYHAAVPKAVSLCFLKPLKIAEIVPPTLENLLNKQGCSIAESFKSLIPTAVRNAKKLYFTKLSEIQSRLTAHVQQANSIFYSLFAEMNIPACFEKGDLKSLPPSVVEKVQELAASGGVPAVESNFKLLNKLTNNCRLDLDRV
;
A
#
# COMPACT_ATOMS: atom_id res chain seq x y z
N LEU A 1 24.10 27.03 -26.53
CA LEU A 1 25.52 27.03 -26.09
C LEU A 1 26.43 27.73 -27.08
N HIS A 2 26.59 27.27 -28.32
CA HIS A 2 27.46 27.97 -29.30
C HIS A 2 27.01 29.40 -29.63
N LYS A 3 25.71 29.66 -29.82
CA LYS A 3 25.18 31.02 -30.01
C LYS A 3 25.37 31.94 -28.78
N SER A 4 25.30 31.39 -27.57
CA SER A 4 25.54 32.19 -26.35
C SER A 4 27.03 32.47 -26.18
N GLN A 5 27.90 31.52 -26.53
CA GLN A 5 29.36 31.72 -26.51
C GLN A 5 29.79 32.78 -27.53
N SER A 6 29.22 32.80 -28.74
CA SER A 6 29.59 33.82 -29.75
C SER A 6 29.29 35.25 -29.30
N CYS A 7 28.31 35.46 -28.41
CA CYS A 7 28.04 36.77 -27.82
C CYS A 7 29.11 37.15 -26.79
N VAL A 8 29.67 36.17 -26.07
CA VAL A 8 30.83 36.38 -25.18
C VAL A 8 32.08 36.68 -26.00
N ASP A 9 32.33 35.93 -27.07
CA ASP A 9 33.50 36.13 -27.93
C ASP A 9 33.49 37.51 -28.62
N GLU A 10 32.29 38.04 -28.91
CA GLU A 10 32.10 39.42 -29.41
C GLU A 10 32.48 40.48 -28.38
N GLN A 11 32.17 40.26 -27.10
CA GLN A 11 32.58 41.15 -26.01
C GLN A 11 34.09 41.10 -25.76
N GLU A 12 34.73 39.95 -26.01
CA GLU A 12 36.18 39.75 -25.89
C GLU A 12 36.96 40.14 -27.17
N ALA A 13 36.29 40.72 -28.17
CA ALA A 13 36.87 41.09 -29.47
C ALA A 13 37.52 39.92 -30.26
N LYS A 14 37.09 38.68 -30.02
CA LYS A 14 37.55 37.46 -30.70
C LYS A 14 36.65 37.12 -31.89
N TYR A 15 36.69 37.97 -32.92
CA TYR A 15 35.77 37.87 -34.07
C TYR A 15 35.93 36.59 -34.90
N GLY A 16 37.14 36.02 -34.98
CA GLY A 16 37.38 34.73 -35.64
C GLY A 16 36.71 33.56 -34.92
N GLU A 17 36.82 33.51 -33.58
CA GLU A 17 36.18 32.50 -32.74
C GLU A 17 34.66 32.64 -32.74
N LYS A 18 34.14 33.88 -32.70
CA LYS A 18 32.71 34.21 -32.87
C LYS A 18 32.16 33.56 -34.15
N LEU A 19 32.82 33.78 -35.29
CA LEU A 19 32.38 33.25 -36.58
C LEU A 19 32.44 31.72 -36.64
N ALA A 20 33.50 31.11 -36.09
CA ALA A 20 33.62 29.66 -36.00
C ALA A 20 32.51 29.03 -35.13
N ASN A 21 32.18 29.64 -33.98
CA ASN A 21 31.09 29.23 -33.10
C ASN A 21 29.71 29.38 -33.75
N LEU A 22 29.46 30.49 -34.48
CA LEU A 22 28.22 30.71 -35.20
C LEU A 22 28.02 29.73 -36.37
N ARG A 23 29.09 29.44 -37.14
CA ARG A 23 29.07 28.42 -38.20
C ARG A 23 28.76 27.04 -37.64
N LYS A 24 29.36 26.68 -36.49
CA LYS A 24 29.07 25.39 -35.84
C LYS A 24 27.62 25.31 -35.34
N ALA A 25 27.10 26.41 -34.79
CA ALA A 25 25.69 26.50 -34.40
C ALA A 25 24.75 26.32 -35.61
N LEU A 26 25.10 26.90 -36.76
CA LEU A 26 24.33 26.81 -38.00
C LEU A 26 24.33 25.39 -38.58
N GLU A 27 25.48 24.70 -38.55
CA GLU A 27 25.60 23.31 -38.99
C GLU A 27 24.65 22.39 -38.19
N ILE A 28 24.75 22.44 -36.85
CA ILE A 28 23.89 21.66 -35.94
C ILE A 28 22.42 22.03 -36.14
N PHE A 29 22.13 23.31 -36.34
CA PHE A 29 20.76 23.78 -36.54
C PHE A 29 20.16 23.28 -37.86
N ASN A 30 20.93 23.29 -38.96
CA ASN A 30 20.48 22.78 -40.26
C ASN A 30 20.19 21.27 -40.21
N GLU A 31 20.96 20.49 -39.46
CA GLU A 31 20.65 19.07 -39.23
C GLU A 31 19.34 18.88 -38.46
N TYR A 32 19.07 19.75 -37.48
CA TYR A 32 17.82 19.73 -36.71
C TYR A 32 16.60 20.21 -37.52
N GLU A 33 16.78 21.24 -38.36
CA GLU A 33 15.74 21.82 -39.24
C GLU A 33 15.28 20.80 -40.29
N LYS A 34 16.15 19.90 -40.77
CA LYS A 34 15.78 18.80 -41.69
C LYS A 34 14.74 17.84 -41.09
N ASN A 35 14.76 17.66 -39.77
CA ASN A 35 13.93 16.68 -39.06
C ASN A 35 12.67 17.28 -38.44
N ASN A 36 12.49 18.61 -38.48
CA ASN A 36 11.39 19.30 -37.81
C ASN A 36 10.79 20.40 -38.69
N THR A 37 9.46 20.43 -38.81
CA THR A 37 8.74 21.36 -39.70
C THR A 37 8.09 22.55 -38.99
N ASP A 38 8.35 22.75 -37.69
CA ASP A 38 7.75 23.83 -36.90
C ASP A 38 8.13 25.22 -37.45
N ALA A 39 7.14 26.11 -37.51
CA ALA A 39 7.30 27.49 -37.96
C ALA A 39 8.23 28.29 -37.04
N GLN A 40 8.26 27.98 -35.73
CA GLN A 40 9.16 28.65 -34.78
C GLN A 40 10.63 28.30 -35.05
N ILE A 41 10.91 27.03 -35.38
CA ILE A 41 12.24 26.56 -35.74
C ILE A 41 12.71 27.28 -37.01
N LYS A 42 11.86 27.37 -38.05
CA LYS A 42 12.22 28.08 -39.30
C LYS A 42 12.59 29.54 -39.08
N LYS A 43 11.85 30.26 -38.23
CA LYS A 43 12.18 31.66 -37.85
C LYS A 43 13.55 31.73 -37.17
N MET A 44 13.79 30.87 -36.18
CA MET A 44 15.07 30.81 -35.48
C MET A 44 16.25 30.49 -36.42
N GLY A 45 16.04 29.64 -37.43
CA GLY A 45 17.02 29.35 -38.47
C GLY A 45 17.32 30.53 -39.37
N GLN A 46 16.29 31.28 -39.78
CA GLN A 46 16.48 32.51 -40.56
C GLN A 46 17.26 33.57 -39.78
N ASP A 47 16.95 33.76 -38.51
CA ASP A 47 17.67 34.72 -37.65
C ASP A 47 19.14 34.32 -37.45
N LEU A 48 19.41 33.01 -37.30
CA LEU A 48 20.76 32.51 -37.15
C LEU A 48 21.59 32.63 -38.44
N ARG A 49 20.97 32.40 -39.62
CA ARG A 49 21.60 32.65 -40.93
C ARG A 49 21.95 34.12 -41.14
N LYS A 50 21.06 35.04 -40.75
CA LYS A 50 21.34 36.50 -40.79
C LYS A 50 22.50 36.87 -39.88
N LEU A 51 22.56 36.30 -38.68
CA LEU A 51 23.64 36.57 -37.72
C LEU A 51 25.00 36.06 -38.22
N VAL A 52 25.03 34.92 -38.90
CA VAL A 52 26.26 34.41 -39.56
C VAL A 52 26.68 35.34 -40.69
N SER A 53 25.77 35.69 -41.60
CA SER A 53 26.09 36.53 -42.75
C SER A 53 26.57 37.93 -42.36
N THR A 54 26.02 38.52 -41.30
CA THR A 54 26.48 39.81 -40.77
C THR A 54 27.86 39.69 -40.15
N ALA A 55 28.11 38.67 -39.32
CA ALA A 55 29.43 38.42 -38.75
C ALA A 55 30.51 38.10 -39.80
N GLU A 56 30.15 37.43 -40.90
CA GLU A 56 31.04 37.20 -42.04
C GLU A 56 31.38 38.52 -42.75
N GLN A 57 30.38 39.34 -43.06
CA GLN A 57 30.58 40.65 -43.69
C GLN A 57 31.45 41.57 -42.83
N GLU A 58 31.20 41.63 -41.53
CA GLU A 58 32.01 42.43 -40.59
C GLU A 58 33.45 41.94 -40.52
N ASN A 59 33.67 40.63 -40.49
CA ASN A 59 35.01 40.07 -40.46
C ASN A 59 35.76 40.31 -41.78
N ASP A 60 35.08 40.23 -42.93
CA ASP A 60 35.68 40.43 -44.24
C ASP A 60 35.96 41.91 -44.56
N LEU A 61 35.20 42.85 -43.97
CA LEU A 61 35.35 44.29 -44.24
C LEU A 61 36.18 45.02 -43.19
N ILE A 62 36.10 44.62 -41.91
CA ILE A 62 36.61 45.39 -40.78
C ILE A 62 37.74 44.63 -40.08
N TYR A 63 37.48 43.42 -39.61
CA TYR A 63 38.35 42.78 -38.60
C TYR A 63 39.44 41.86 -39.17
N HIS A 64 39.20 41.23 -40.32
CA HIS A 64 40.09 40.28 -40.98
C HIS A 64 40.66 39.21 -40.04
N ALA A 65 39.89 38.78 -39.03
CA ALA A 65 40.36 37.84 -38.03
C ALA A 65 40.42 36.43 -38.61
N ALA A 66 41.47 35.69 -38.25
CA ALA A 66 41.63 34.29 -38.65
C ALA A 66 40.54 33.42 -38.02
N VAL A 67 39.81 32.66 -38.84
CA VAL A 67 38.73 31.79 -38.38
C VAL A 67 39.31 30.42 -38.00
N PRO A 68 39.28 30.03 -36.71
CA PRO A 68 39.77 28.73 -36.27
C PRO A 68 38.88 27.59 -36.79
N LYS A 69 39.47 26.40 -36.93
CA LYS A 69 38.71 25.20 -37.31
C LYS A 69 37.86 24.72 -36.13
N ALA A 70 36.76 24.02 -36.41
CA ALA A 70 35.84 23.54 -35.37
C ALA A 70 36.50 22.66 -34.29
N VAL A 71 37.61 21.99 -34.62
CA VAL A 71 38.38 21.12 -33.70
C VAL A 71 39.24 21.93 -32.71
N SER A 72 39.61 23.16 -33.06
CA SER A 72 40.39 24.06 -32.19
C SER A 72 39.51 24.94 -31.29
N LEU A 73 38.18 24.79 -31.34
CA LEU A 73 37.27 25.50 -30.46
C LEU A 73 37.28 24.89 -29.05
N CYS A 74 37.28 25.74 -28.02
CA CYS A 74 37.27 25.29 -26.64
C CYS A 74 35.97 24.54 -26.30
N PHE A 75 36.07 23.49 -25.48
CA PHE A 75 34.93 22.71 -25.03
C PHE A 75 34.03 23.53 -24.08
N LEU A 76 32.74 23.64 -24.41
CA LEU A 76 31.76 24.37 -23.60
C LEU A 76 31.26 23.49 -22.44
N LYS A 77 31.60 23.86 -21.20
CA LYS A 77 31.20 23.12 -19.99
C LYS A 77 29.70 23.29 -19.70
N PRO A 78 28.90 22.21 -19.62
CA PRO A 78 27.50 22.31 -19.22
C PRO A 78 27.39 22.62 -17.71
N LEU A 79 26.44 23.49 -17.35
CA LEU A 79 26.09 23.77 -15.95
C LEU A 79 24.92 22.86 -15.52
N LYS A 80 25.09 22.12 -14.43
CA LYS A 80 24.03 21.29 -13.85
C LYS A 80 23.12 22.18 -13.00
N ILE A 81 21.95 22.55 -13.54
CA ILE A 81 20.98 23.45 -12.88
C ILE A 81 19.94 22.68 -12.05
N ALA A 82 19.70 21.41 -12.39
CA ALA A 82 18.70 20.58 -11.71
C ALA A 82 19.30 19.27 -11.22
N GLU A 83 18.77 18.80 -10.09
CA GLU A 83 19.07 17.49 -9.50
C GLU A 83 17.82 16.62 -9.46
N ILE A 84 18.02 15.31 -9.55
CA ILE A 84 16.95 14.33 -9.49
C ILE A 84 16.47 14.27 -8.03
N VAL A 85 15.25 14.70 -7.78
CA VAL A 85 14.62 14.59 -6.45
C VAL A 85 14.05 13.17 -6.31
N PRO A 86 14.41 12.41 -5.26
CA PRO A 86 13.86 11.08 -5.06
C PRO A 86 12.34 11.15 -4.79
N PRO A 87 11.57 10.16 -5.26
CA PRO A 87 10.14 10.10 -5.02
C PRO A 87 9.86 9.72 -3.56
N THR A 88 9.76 10.71 -2.68
CA THR A 88 9.27 10.52 -1.31
C THR A 88 7.74 10.51 -1.31
N LEU A 89 7.12 9.71 -0.44
CA LEU A 89 5.67 9.67 -0.25
C LEU A 89 5.08 11.08 -0.05
N GLU A 90 5.74 11.93 0.73
CA GLU A 90 5.34 13.33 0.94
C GLU A 90 5.36 14.14 -0.36
N ASN A 91 6.35 13.95 -1.22
CA ASN A 91 6.45 14.64 -2.51
C ASN A 91 5.39 14.16 -3.50
N LEU A 92 4.96 12.91 -3.41
CA LEU A 92 3.92 12.34 -4.27
C LEU A 92 2.51 12.75 -3.81
N LEU A 93 2.29 12.79 -2.50
CA LEU A 93 0.99 13.08 -1.89
C LEU A 93 0.70 14.59 -1.80
N ASN A 94 1.72 15.41 -1.52
CA ASN A 94 1.52 16.86 -1.33
C ASN A 94 1.43 17.64 -2.66
N LYS A 95 1.92 17.08 -3.78
CA LYS A 95 1.96 17.80 -5.07
C LYS A 95 0.61 17.88 -5.80
N GLN A 96 -0.40 17.11 -5.40
CA GLN A 96 -1.68 17.04 -6.11
C GLN A 96 -2.85 17.74 -5.41
N GLY A 97 -2.64 18.43 -4.28
CA GLY A 97 -3.71 19.13 -3.55
C GLY A 97 -4.84 18.23 -3.00
N CYS A 98 -4.76 16.93 -3.27
CA CYS A 98 -5.70 15.92 -2.80
C CYS A 98 -5.13 15.33 -1.51
N SER A 99 -5.76 15.65 -0.39
CA SER A 99 -5.47 15.06 0.92
C SER A 99 -5.96 13.61 1.02
N ILE A 100 -5.51 12.76 0.10
CA ILE A 100 -5.87 11.33 0.02
C ILE A 100 -5.47 10.62 1.31
N ALA A 101 -4.37 11.06 1.93
CA ALA A 101 -3.92 10.57 3.22
C ALA A 101 -4.93 10.82 4.35
N GLU A 102 -5.65 11.95 4.35
CA GLU A 102 -6.65 12.24 5.38
C GLU A 102 -7.93 11.43 5.19
N SER A 103 -8.35 11.20 3.94
CA SER A 103 -9.54 10.39 3.63
C SER A 103 -9.46 8.95 4.15
N PHE A 104 -8.25 8.39 4.25
CA PHE A 104 -8.02 7.02 4.74
C PHE A 104 -7.38 6.96 6.13
N LYS A 105 -7.28 8.08 6.85
CA LYS A 105 -6.66 8.11 8.18
C LYS A 105 -7.37 7.22 9.21
N SER A 106 -8.68 7.03 9.07
CA SER A 106 -9.48 6.13 9.91
C SER A 106 -9.45 4.67 9.44
N LEU A 107 -8.93 4.39 8.25
CA LEU A 107 -8.91 3.06 7.68
C LEU A 107 -7.83 2.21 8.38
N ILE A 108 -8.29 1.16 9.06
CA ILE A 108 -7.40 0.20 9.71
C ILE A 108 -6.70 -0.65 8.63
N PRO A 109 -5.36 -0.78 8.67
CA PRO A 109 -4.64 -1.64 7.74
C PRO A 109 -5.14 -3.09 7.77
N THR A 110 -5.18 -3.71 6.59
CA THR A 110 -5.61 -5.11 6.44
C THR A 110 -4.75 -6.07 7.26
N ALA A 111 -3.45 -5.79 7.39
CA ALA A 111 -2.53 -6.54 8.24
C ALA A 111 -3.03 -6.61 9.70
N VAL A 112 -3.47 -5.48 10.26
CA VAL A 112 -4.00 -5.40 11.64
C VAL A 112 -5.32 -6.15 11.75
N ARG A 113 -6.21 -6.02 10.77
CA ARG A 113 -7.49 -6.75 10.74
C ARG A 113 -7.27 -8.26 10.70
N ASN A 114 -6.33 -8.72 9.89
CA ASN A 114 -6.00 -10.14 9.75
C ASN A 114 -5.36 -10.68 11.03
N ALA A 115 -4.43 -9.93 11.63
CA ALA A 115 -3.83 -10.29 12.92
C ALA A 115 -4.89 -10.38 14.03
N LYS A 116 -5.84 -9.43 14.09
CA LYS A 116 -6.96 -9.46 15.04
C LYS A 116 -7.83 -10.71 14.83
N LYS A 117 -8.19 -11.03 13.59
CA LYS A 117 -8.98 -12.24 13.28
C LYS A 117 -8.25 -13.51 13.76
N LEU A 118 -6.96 -13.63 13.43
CA LEU A 118 -6.15 -14.77 13.84
C LEU A 118 -6.09 -14.90 15.37
N TYR A 119 -5.90 -13.78 16.07
CA TYR A 119 -5.89 -13.74 17.54
C TYR A 119 -7.20 -14.29 18.13
N PHE A 120 -8.37 -13.83 17.66
CA PHE A 120 -9.66 -14.31 18.17
C PHE A 120 -9.90 -15.78 17.86
N THR A 121 -9.50 -16.25 16.67
CA THR A 121 -9.57 -17.68 16.34
C THR A 121 -8.74 -18.51 17.31
N LYS A 122 -7.51 -18.07 17.62
CA LYS A 122 -6.64 -18.78 18.58
C LYS A 122 -7.16 -18.72 20.00
N LEU A 123 -7.71 -17.59 20.42
CA LEU A 123 -8.34 -17.46 21.73
C LEU A 123 -9.52 -18.42 21.89
N SER A 124 -10.40 -18.48 20.89
CA SER A 124 -11.55 -19.39 20.88
C SER A 124 -11.10 -20.86 20.89
N GLU A 125 -10.07 -21.21 20.11
CA GLU A 125 -9.48 -22.56 20.10
C GLU A 125 -8.97 -22.96 21.49
N ILE A 126 -8.24 -22.07 22.17
CA ILE A 126 -7.73 -22.32 23.53
C ILE A 126 -8.87 -22.47 24.53
N GLN A 127 -9.85 -21.56 24.50
CA GLN A 127 -11.00 -21.60 25.41
C GLN A 127 -11.82 -22.88 25.23
N SER A 128 -12.11 -23.26 23.98
CA SER A 128 -12.82 -24.49 23.65
C SER A 128 -12.04 -25.72 24.12
N ARG A 129 -10.73 -25.77 23.87
CA ARG A 129 -9.87 -26.89 24.31
C ARG A 129 -9.84 -27.02 25.83
N LEU A 130 -9.68 -25.93 26.56
CA LEU A 130 -9.68 -25.95 28.03
C LEU A 130 -11.04 -26.38 28.58
N THR A 131 -12.13 -25.86 28.00
CA THR A 131 -13.50 -26.22 28.41
C THR A 131 -13.77 -27.69 28.16
N ALA A 132 -13.41 -28.21 26.99
CA ALA A 132 -13.55 -29.61 26.64
C ALA A 132 -12.73 -30.52 27.56
N HIS A 133 -11.48 -30.13 27.89
CA HIS A 133 -10.65 -30.88 28.83
C HIS A 133 -11.25 -30.94 30.24
N VAL A 134 -11.76 -29.81 30.76
CA VAL A 134 -12.43 -29.79 32.07
C VAL A 134 -13.70 -30.63 32.06
N GLN A 135 -14.52 -30.52 31.01
CA GLN A 135 -15.73 -31.32 30.87
C GLN A 135 -15.42 -32.82 30.79
N GLN A 136 -14.37 -33.20 30.05
CA GLN A 136 -13.94 -34.59 29.93
C GLN A 136 -13.43 -35.13 31.27
N ALA A 137 -12.59 -34.38 31.98
CA ALA A 137 -12.10 -34.76 33.31
C ALA A 137 -13.26 -34.92 34.30
N ASN A 138 -14.20 -33.97 34.33
CA ASN A 138 -15.39 -34.06 35.16
C ASN A 138 -16.25 -35.28 34.80
N SER A 139 -16.45 -35.56 33.52
CA SER A 139 -17.19 -36.73 33.07
C SER A 139 -16.57 -38.04 33.56
N ILE A 140 -15.23 -38.14 33.52
CA ILE A 140 -14.49 -39.31 34.03
C ILE A 140 -14.63 -39.42 35.56
N PHE A 141 -14.52 -38.31 36.29
CA PHE A 141 -14.73 -38.33 37.74
C PHE A 141 -16.15 -38.74 38.10
N TYR A 142 -17.16 -38.21 37.41
CA TYR A 142 -18.55 -38.57 37.67
C TYR A 142 -18.85 -40.04 37.34
N SER A 143 -18.27 -40.60 36.28
CA SER A 143 -18.42 -42.04 35.99
C SER A 143 -17.76 -42.88 37.07
N LEU A 144 -16.52 -42.54 37.47
CA LEU A 144 -15.80 -43.26 38.52
C LEU A 144 -16.51 -43.18 39.88
N PHE A 145 -17.03 -42.01 40.25
CA PHE A 145 -17.80 -41.84 41.48
C PHE A 145 -19.11 -42.62 41.45
N ALA A 146 -19.78 -42.69 40.30
CA ALA A 146 -20.97 -43.51 40.13
C ALA A 146 -20.64 -45.01 40.28
N GLU A 147 -19.54 -45.49 39.69
CA GLU A 147 -19.07 -46.88 39.83
C GLU A 147 -18.75 -47.25 41.27
N MET A 148 -18.13 -46.34 42.02
CA MET A 148 -17.82 -46.54 43.44
C MET A 148 -18.99 -46.19 44.38
N ASN A 149 -20.14 -45.77 43.84
CA ASN A 149 -21.30 -45.28 44.60
C ASN A 149 -20.95 -44.17 45.62
N ILE A 150 -19.97 -43.32 45.30
CA ILE A 150 -19.55 -42.17 46.11
C ILE A 150 -20.34 -40.95 45.63
N PRO A 151 -20.90 -40.09 46.49
CA PRO A 151 -20.75 -40.00 47.96
C PRO A 151 -21.73 -40.85 48.78
N ALA A 152 -22.74 -41.45 48.13
CA ALA A 152 -23.82 -42.19 48.79
C ALA A 152 -23.33 -43.33 49.71
N CYS A 153 -22.19 -43.94 49.41
CA CYS A 153 -21.56 -44.99 50.20
C CYS A 153 -21.08 -44.52 51.59
N PHE A 154 -20.69 -43.25 51.74
CA PHE A 154 -20.20 -42.69 53.00
C PHE A 154 -21.29 -41.98 53.81
N GLU A 155 -22.46 -41.78 53.22
CA GLU A 155 -23.58 -41.09 53.85
C GLU A 155 -24.38 -42.05 54.74
N LYS A 156 -24.63 -41.63 55.99
CA LYS A 156 -25.43 -42.41 56.94
C LYS A 156 -26.92 -42.30 56.57
N GLY A 157 -27.39 -43.20 55.71
CA GLY A 157 -28.81 -43.41 55.44
C GLY A 157 -29.30 -44.71 56.09
N ASP A 158 -30.49 -44.69 56.72
CA ASP A 158 -31.19 -45.92 57.08
C ASP A 158 -31.62 -46.67 55.80
N LEU A 159 -31.76 -48.00 55.85
CA LEU A 159 -32.19 -48.84 54.71
C LEU A 159 -33.52 -48.40 54.06
N LYS A 160 -34.32 -47.54 54.72
CA LYS A 160 -35.60 -47.01 54.23
C LYS A 160 -35.54 -45.59 53.67
N SER A 161 -34.42 -44.87 53.81
CA SER A 161 -34.28 -43.47 53.38
C SER A 161 -33.24 -43.34 52.27
N LEU A 162 -33.53 -42.51 51.26
CA LEU A 162 -32.55 -42.18 50.21
C LEU A 162 -31.37 -41.39 50.80
N PRO A 163 -30.13 -41.59 50.30
CA PRO A 163 -28.97 -40.81 50.72
C PRO A 163 -29.16 -39.30 50.46
N PRO A 164 -28.71 -38.42 51.37
CA PRO A 164 -28.79 -36.96 51.22
C PRO A 164 -28.34 -36.43 49.85
N SER A 165 -27.24 -36.93 49.29
CA SER A 165 -26.75 -36.48 47.97
C SER A 165 -27.69 -36.81 46.81
N VAL A 166 -28.43 -37.93 46.93
CA VAL A 166 -29.44 -38.30 45.92
C VAL A 166 -30.65 -37.40 46.04
N VAL A 167 -31.07 -37.11 47.28
CA VAL A 167 -32.21 -36.21 47.54
C VAL A 167 -31.92 -34.80 47.02
N GLU A 168 -30.73 -34.27 47.26
CA GLU A 168 -30.31 -32.96 46.76
C GLU A 168 -30.36 -32.89 45.23
N LYS A 169 -29.81 -33.89 44.54
CA LYS A 169 -29.89 -33.97 43.06
C LYS A 169 -31.33 -34.04 42.55
N VAL A 170 -32.20 -34.78 43.24
CA VAL A 170 -33.63 -34.85 42.86
C VAL A 170 -34.32 -33.49 43.06
N GLN A 171 -33.99 -32.76 44.12
CA GLN A 171 -34.52 -31.42 44.35
C GLN A 171 -34.03 -30.42 43.30
N GLU A 172 -32.75 -30.49 42.91
CA GLU A 172 -32.19 -29.66 41.84
C GLU A 172 -32.84 -29.97 40.47
N LEU A 173 -33.06 -31.25 40.17
CA LEU A 173 -33.79 -31.68 38.97
C LEU A 173 -35.24 -31.21 38.98
N ALA A 174 -35.92 -31.24 40.13
CA ALA A 174 -37.28 -30.74 40.27
C ALA A 174 -37.33 -29.21 40.09
N ALA A 175 -36.37 -28.48 40.68
CA ALA A 175 -36.26 -27.03 40.57
C ALA A 175 -35.97 -26.56 39.14
N SER A 176 -35.21 -27.34 38.37
CA SER A 176 -34.92 -27.07 36.95
C SER A 176 -36.06 -27.46 35.98
N GLY A 177 -37.22 -27.86 36.50
CA GLY A 177 -38.42 -28.18 35.71
C GLY A 177 -38.54 -29.64 35.29
N GLY A 178 -37.60 -30.50 35.74
CA GLY A 178 -37.66 -31.95 35.60
C GLY A 178 -37.75 -32.46 34.16
N VAL A 179 -38.35 -33.65 34.01
CA VAL A 179 -38.55 -34.31 32.71
C VAL A 179 -39.36 -33.47 31.71
N PRO A 180 -40.45 -32.77 32.11
CA PRO A 180 -41.23 -31.94 31.17
C PRO A 180 -40.42 -30.83 30.50
N ALA A 181 -39.45 -30.24 31.21
CA ALA A 181 -38.56 -29.23 30.63
C ALA A 181 -37.68 -29.81 29.51
N VAL A 182 -37.14 -31.01 29.71
CA VAL A 182 -36.35 -31.72 28.70
C VAL A 182 -37.20 -32.07 27.47
N GLU A 183 -38.41 -32.56 27.68
CA GLU A 183 -39.34 -32.85 26.57
C GLU A 183 -39.72 -31.60 25.77
N SER A 184 -39.94 -30.47 26.45
CA SER A 184 -40.19 -29.18 25.81
C SER A 184 -39.00 -28.72 24.97
N ASN A 185 -37.78 -28.83 25.51
CA ASN A 185 -36.56 -28.52 24.77
C ASN A 185 -36.40 -29.40 23.53
N PHE A 186 -36.73 -30.69 23.60
CA PHE A 186 -36.68 -31.59 22.45
C PHE A 186 -37.70 -31.21 21.36
N LYS A 187 -38.93 -30.85 21.75
CA LYS A 187 -39.95 -30.33 20.83
C LYS A 187 -39.50 -29.03 20.16
N LEU A 188 -38.88 -28.13 20.94
CA LEU A 188 -38.36 -26.86 20.44
C LEU A 188 -37.20 -27.08 19.46
N LEU A 189 -36.25 -27.97 19.77
CA LEU A 189 -35.16 -28.35 18.88
C LEU A 189 -35.69 -28.87 17.54
N ASN A 190 -36.67 -29.77 17.55
CA ASN A 190 -37.27 -30.28 16.31
C ASN A 190 -37.96 -29.17 15.50
N LYS A 191 -38.66 -28.24 16.17
CA LYS A 191 -39.26 -27.08 15.51
C LYS A 191 -38.21 -26.16 14.87
N LEU A 192 -37.13 -25.86 15.59
CA LEU A 192 -36.03 -25.04 15.07
C LEU A 192 -35.36 -25.69 13.87
N THR A 193 -35.06 -26.99 13.94
CA THR A 193 -34.47 -27.73 12.83
C THR A 193 -35.35 -27.66 11.57
N ASN A 194 -36.66 -27.84 11.73
CA ASN A 194 -37.61 -27.73 10.63
C ASN A 194 -37.65 -26.32 10.04
N ASN A 195 -37.64 -25.29 10.89
CA ASN A 195 -37.62 -23.89 10.43
C ASN A 195 -36.34 -23.57 9.66
N CYS A 196 -35.17 -23.93 10.20
CA CYS A 196 -33.89 -23.71 9.53
C CYS A 196 -33.83 -24.42 8.16
N ARG A 197 -34.41 -25.62 8.05
CA ARG A 197 -34.52 -26.34 6.78
C ARG A 197 -35.41 -25.59 5.78
N LEU A 198 -36.59 -25.14 6.21
CA LEU A 198 -37.52 -24.40 5.37
C LEU A 198 -36.93 -23.06 4.89
N ASP A 199 -36.14 -22.39 5.73
CA ASP A 199 -35.48 -21.15 5.36
C ASP A 199 -34.35 -21.38 4.35
N LEU A 200 -33.64 -22.52 4.43
CA LEU A 200 -32.67 -22.93 3.42
C LEU A 200 -33.35 -23.28 2.08
N ASP A 201 -34.50 -23.95 2.10
CA ASP A 201 -35.24 -24.32 0.89
C ASP A 201 -35.86 -23.09 0.17
N ARG A 202 -35.91 -21.92 0.83
CA ARG A 202 -36.43 -20.66 0.28
C ARG A 202 -35.39 -19.78 -0.41
N VAL A 203 -34.10 -20.01 -0.18
CA VAL A 203 -32.97 -19.27 -0.75
C VAL A 203 -32.52 -19.92 -2.05
#